data_AF-A0A2D5YMJ9-F1
#
_entry.id   AF-A0A2D5YMJ9-F1
#
_cell.length_a   1.000
_cell.length_b   1.000
_cell.length_c   1.000
_cell.angle_alpha   90.00
_cell.angle_beta   90.00
_cell.angle_gamma   90.00
#
_symmetry.space_group_name_H-M   'P 1'
#
loop_
_entity.id
_entity.type
_entity.pdbx_description
1 polymer ?
#
loop_
_entity_poly.entity_id
_entity_poly.type
_entity_poly.pdbx_seq_one_letter_code
_entity_poly.pdbx_strand_id
1 'polypeptide(L)'
;MQSKKFDLSNWNYAYYATEKQKALISLVGNNSKTGDVELMYCPTVLDEENHELFQAEFLSLSEAINFMNERYSHWNFMEKASSSGCGSCEAH
;
A
#
# COMPACT_ATOMS: atom_id res chain seq x y z
N MET A 1 -2.00 7.28 23.33
CA MET A 1 -2.45 7.47 21.94
C MET A 1 -2.15 6.16 21.22
N GLN A 2 -3.17 5.37 20.83
CA GLN A 2 -2.91 4.13 20.08
C GLN A 2 -2.44 4.51 18.68
N SER A 3 -1.32 3.94 18.22
CA SER A 3 -0.86 4.11 16.84
C SER A 3 -1.82 3.37 15.90
N LYS A 4 -2.38 4.04 14.90
CA LYS A 4 -3.23 3.42 13.87
C LYS A 4 -2.44 2.36 13.10
N LYS A 5 -3.12 1.30 12.66
CA LYS A 5 -2.55 0.18 11.92
C LYS A 5 -3.38 -0.15 10.68
N PHE A 6 -2.82 -0.94 9.78
CA PHE A 6 -3.62 -1.46 8.68
C PHE A 6 -4.74 -2.34 9.18
N ASP A 7 -5.91 -2.16 8.57
CA ASP A 7 -7.08 -3.00 8.72
C ASP A 7 -7.87 -3.07 7.39
N LEU A 8 -8.95 -3.85 7.40
CA LEU A 8 -9.80 -4.06 6.21
C LEU A 8 -10.46 -2.77 5.70
N SER A 9 -10.56 -1.72 6.52
CA SER A 9 -11.18 -0.45 6.17
C SER A 9 -10.21 0.56 5.59
N ASN A 10 -8.89 0.38 5.75
CA ASN A 10 -7.90 1.41 5.42
C ASN A 10 -6.72 0.96 4.53
N TRP A 11 -6.57 -0.35 4.28
CA TRP A 11 -5.42 -0.91 3.56
C TRP A 11 -5.12 -0.29 2.19
N ASN A 12 -6.15 0.19 1.48
CA ASN A 12 -6.03 0.69 0.11
C ASN A 12 -5.79 2.21 0.02
N TYR A 13 -5.84 2.94 1.14
CA TYR A 13 -5.55 4.37 1.17
C TYR A 13 -4.57 4.78 2.27
N ALA A 14 -4.15 3.85 3.14
CA ALA A 14 -3.12 4.09 4.13
C ALA A 14 -1.76 3.52 3.70
N TYR A 15 -0.70 3.99 4.36
CA TYR A 15 0.66 3.49 4.21
C TYR A 15 1.48 3.74 5.47
N TYR A 16 2.52 2.96 5.65
CA TYR A 16 3.57 3.24 6.63
C TYR A 16 4.69 4.04 5.96
N ALA A 17 5.28 5.00 6.66
CA ALA A 17 6.37 5.80 6.11
C ALA A 17 7.48 6.13 7.14
N THR A 18 8.70 6.20 6.62
CA THR A 18 9.82 6.92 7.24
C THR A 18 10.08 8.21 6.46
N GLU A 19 11.16 8.91 6.75
CA GLU A 19 11.61 10.05 5.94
C GLU A 19 11.96 9.66 4.50
N LYS A 20 12.35 8.41 4.23
CA LYS A 20 12.92 7.98 2.94
C LYS A 20 12.19 6.84 2.25
N GLN A 21 11.26 6.20 2.95
CA GLN A 21 10.64 4.96 2.49
C GLN A 21 9.15 4.97 2.78
N LYS A 22 8.38 4.37 1.87
CA LYS A 22 6.95 4.17 1.99
C LYS A 22 6.62 2.69 1.81
N ALA A 23 5.88 2.12 2.75
CA ALA A 23 5.37 0.76 2.67
C ALA A 23 3.83 0.78 2.51
N LEU A 24 3.32 0.19 1.44
CA LEU A 24 1.89 0.11 1.11
C LEU A 24 1.50 -1.28 0.62
N ILE A 25 0.19 -1.54 0.49
CA ILE A 25 -0.33 -2.76 -0.16
C ILE A 25 -0.89 -2.37 -1.53
N SER A 26 -0.32 -2.95 -2.58
CA SER A 26 -0.83 -2.86 -3.96
C SER A 26 -1.73 -4.05 -4.28
N LEU A 27 -2.67 -3.88 -5.22
CA LEU A 27 -3.41 -4.99 -5.83
C LEU A 27 -2.85 -5.20 -7.25
N VAL A 28 -2.35 -6.39 -7.54
CA VAL A 28 -1.77 -6.73 -8.85
C VAL A 28 -2.45 -7.96 -9.45
N GLY A 29 -2.39 -8.09 -10.76
CA GLY A 29 -2.79 -9.31 -11.46
C GLY A 29 -1.55 -10.14 -11.81
N ASN A 30 -1.58 -11.44 -11.50
CA ASN A 30 -0.63 -12.42 -11.97
C ASN A 30 -1.24 -13.22 -13.14
N ASN A 31 -0.43 -13.47 -14.16
CA ASN A 31 -0.84 -14.38 -15.23
C ASN A 31 -0.68 -15.80 -14.70
N SER A 32 -1.79 -16.43 -14.33
CA SER A 32 -1.76 -17.85 -13.99
C SER A 32 -1.36 -18.66 -15.23
N LYS A 33 -0.74 -19.83 -15.01
CA LYS A 33 -0.41 -20.77 -16.09
C LYS A 33 -1.63 -21.27 -16.86
N THR A 34 -2.85 -21.06 -16.34
CA THR A 34 -4.11 -21.48 -16.97
C THR A 34 -4.71 -20.42 -17.89
N GLY A 35 -4.13 -19.21 -17.96
CA GLY A 35 -4.63 -18.10 -18.77
C GLY A 35 -5.63 -17.19 -18.06
N ASP A 36 -5.99 -17.50 -16.82
CA ASP A 36 -6.81 -16.65 -15.97
C ASP A 36 -5.94 -15.65 -15.19
N VAL A 37 -6.47 -14.45 -14.94
CA VAL A 37 -5.80 -13.46 -14.09
C VAL A 37 -6.08 -13.79 -12.62
N GLU A 38 -5.04 -14.08 -11.86
CA GLU A 38 -5.12 -14.24 -10.41
C GLU A 38 -4.77 -12.92 -9.73
N LEU A 39 -5.64 -12.42 -8.86
CA LEU A 39 -5.38 -11.18 -8.12
C LEU A 39 -4.57 -11.46 -6.86
N MET A 40 -3.54 -10.65 -6.62
CA MET A 40 -2.67 -10.76 -5.46
C MET A 40 -2.53 -9.42 -4.73
N TYR A 41 -2.43 -9.49 -3.41
CA TYR A 41 -2.13 -8.36 -2.55
C TYR A 41 -0.63 -8.29 -2.30
N CYS A 42 -0.02 -7.18 -2.70
CA CYS A 42 1.43 -7.02 -2.67
C CYS A 42 1.87 -5.91 -1.73
N PRO A 43 2.27 -6.25 -0.50
CA PRO A 43 3.13 -5.42 0.33
C PRO A 43 4.37 -4.96 -0.45
N THR A 44 4.48 -3.67 -0.70
CA THR A 44 5.59 -3.06 -1.45
C THR A 44 6.22 -1.94 -0.64
N VAL A 45 7.56 -1.93 -0.59
CA VAL A 45 8.34 -0.80 -0.08
C VAL A 45 8.93 -0.04 -1.25
N LEU A 46 8.71 1.27 -1.24
CA LEU A 46 9.20 2.21 -2.24
C LEU A 46 10.19 3.18 -1.60
N ASP A 47 11.18 3.63 -2.37
CA ASP A 47 12.02 4.78 -2.02
C ASP A 47 11.35 6.13 -2.33
N GLU A 48 12.08 7.22 -2.15
CA GLU A 48 11.62 8.60 -2.40
C GLU A 48 11.29 8.87 -3.88
N GLU A 49 11.92 8.13 -4.80
CA GLU A 49 11.70 8.22 -6.25
C GLU A 49 10.62 7.23 -6.73
N ASN A 50 9.98 6.52 -5.80
CA ASN A 50 9.02 5.43 -6.05
C ASN A 50 9.62 4.20 -6.74
N HIS A 51 10.92 3.97 -6.63
CA HIS A 51 11.50 2.69 -7.03
C HIS A 51 11.17 1.63 -5.98
N GLU A 52 10.89 0.43 -6.46
CA GLU A 52 10.65 -0.72 -5.60
C GLU A 52 11.95 -1.19 -4.94
N LEU A 53 11.93 -1.20 -3.60
CA LEU A 53 13.01 -1.75 -2.78
C LEU A 53 12.70 -3.17 -2.32
N PHE A 54 11.42 -3.50 -2.18
CA PHE A 54 10.95 -4.80 -1.72
C PHE A 54 9.50 -5.02 -2.15
N GLN A 55 9.18 -6.27 -2.49
CA GLN A 55 7.80 -6.72 -2.66
C GLN A 55 7.64 -8.14 -2.12
N ALA A 56 6.45 -8.41 -1.58
CA ALA A 56 5.96 -9.75 -1.27
C ALA A 56 4.56 -9.92 -1.88
N GLU A 57 4.12 -11.16 -2.06
CA GLU A 57 2.85 -11.50 -2.69
C GLU A 57 2.01 -12.36 -1.77
N PHE A 58 0.73 -12.03 -1.63
CA PHE A 58 -0.23 -12.79 -0.83
C PHE A 58 -1.54 -12.94 -1.60
N LEU A 59 -2.16 -14.13 -1.50
CA LEU A 59 -3.51 -14.35 -2.01
C LEU A 59 -4.59 -13.81 -1.07
N SER A 60 -4.25 -13.62 0.22
CA SER A 60 -5.16 -13.10 1.24
C SER A 60 -4.78 -11.68 1.65
N LEU A 61 -5.76 -10.78 1.60
CA LEU A 61 -5.62 -9.43 2.15
C LEU A 61 -5.28 -9.46 3.64
N SER A 62 -5.86 -10.40 4.40
CA SER A 62 -5.61 -10.50 5.83
C SER A 62 -4.16 -10.87 6.12
N GLU A 63 -3.56 -11.74 5.31
CA GLU A 63 -2.14 -12.11 5.43
C GLU A 63 -1.23 -10.93 5.07
N ALA A 64 -1.55 -10.20 3.99
CA ALA A 64 -0.83 -8.99 3.62
C ALA A 64 -0.89 -7.91 4.72
N ILE A 65 -2.06 -7.69 5.32
CA ILE A 65 -2.25 -6.75 6.43
C ILE A 65 -1.42 -7.18 7.65
N ASN A 66 -1.46 -8.46 8.01
CA ASN A 66 -0.68 -8.98 9.13
C ASN A 66 0.82 -8.77 8.88
N PHE A 67 1.31 -9.12 7.69
CA PHE A 67 2.69 -8.90 7.28
C PHE A 67 3.10 -7.43 7.40
N MET A 68 2.27 -6.50 6.90
CA MET A 68 2.57 -5.07 6.98
C MET A 68 2.60 -4.57 8.42
N ASN A 69 1.65 -5.00 9.24
CA ASN A 69 1.55 -4.59 10.64
C ASN A 69 2.70 -5.17 11.47
N GLU A 70 3.10 -6.42 11.25
CA GLU A 70 4.24 -7.03 11.94
C GLU A 70 5.54 -6.34 11.57
N ARG A 71 5.75 -6.06 10.28
CA ARG A 71 7.03 -5.59 9.78
C ARG A 71 7.21 -4.08 9.89
N TYR A 72 6.16 -3.29 9.69
CA TYR A 72 6.28 -1.83 9.51
C TYR A 72 5.45 -1.00 10.50
N SER A 73 4.70 -1.59 11.44
CA SER A 73 3.90 -0.78 12.40
C SER A 73 4.69 0.09 13.37
N HIS A 74 6.02 -0.02 13.35
CA HIS A 74 6.94 0.87 14.05
C HIS A 74 7.25 2.17 13.27
N TRP A 75 6.80 2.28 12.02
CA TRP A 75 6.87 3.49 11.19
C TRP A 75 5.66 4.40 11.41
N ASN A 76 5.70 5.60 10.83
CA ASN A 76 4.57 6.52 10.89
C ASN A 76 3.43 5.99 10.02
N PHE A 77 2.25 5.84 10.60
CA PHE A 77 1.04 5.51 9.86
C PHE A 77 0.47 6.78 9.22
N MET A 78 0.27 6.74 7.90
CA MET A 78 -0.20 7.85 7.10
C MET A 78 -1.47 7.42 6.36
N GLU A 79 -2.47 8.29 6.34
CA GLU A 79 -3.65 8.13 5.50
C GLU A 79 -3.47 9.09 4.32
N LYS A 80 -3.69 8.61 3.09
CA LYS A 80 -3.77 9.51 1.94
C LYS A 80 -4.96 10.42 2.20
N ALA A 81 -4.68 11.69 2.52
CA ALA A 81 -5.73 12.68 2.68
C ALA A 81 -6.60 12.61 1.42
N SER A 82 -7.92 12.48 1.59
CA SER A 82 -8.87 12.70 0.51
C SER A 82 -8.57 14.09 -0.02
N SER A 83 -7.83 14.18 -1.12
CA SER A 83 -7.52 15.45 -1.75
C SER A 83 -8.85 16.08 -2.10
N SER A 84 -9.27 17.09 -1.34
CA SER A 84 -10.09 18.16 -1.86
C SER A 84 -9.36 18.61 -3.12
N GLY A 85 -9.88 18.24 -4.28
CA GLY A 85 -9.30 18.62 -5.55
C GLY A 85 -9.09 20.13 -5.55
N CYS A 86 -7.86 20.57 -5.77
CA CYS A 86 -7.59 21.95 -6.12
C CYS A 86 -8.24 22.17 -7.49
N GLY A 87 -9.44 22.77 -7.48
CA GLY A 87 -10.27 23.04 -8.65
C GLY A 87 -9.74 24.21 -9.48
N SER A 88 -8.53 24.10 -10.00
CA SER A 88 -7.95 25.09 -10.91
C SER A 88 -7.07 24.43 -11.97
N CYS A 89 -7.63 23.42 -12.64
CA CYS A 89 -7.28 23.15 -14.04
C CYS A 89 -8.33 23.83 -14.92
N GLU A 90 -8.15 25.13 -15.14
CA GLU A 90 -8.66 25.74 -16.37
C GLU A 90 -7.73 25.29 -17.50
N ALA A 91 -8.19 24.32 -18.30
CA ALA A 91 -7.53 23.99 -19.55
C ALA A 91 -7.79 25.14 -20.53
N HIS A 92 -6.71 25.69 -21.09
CA HIS A 92 -6.74 26.76 -22.10
C HIS A 92 -6.50 26.19 -23.50
#